data_AF-A0A328AAC6-F1
#
_entry.id   AF-A0A328AAC6-F1
#
_cell.length_a   1.000
_cell.length_b   1.000
_cell.length_c   1.000
_cell.angle_alpha   90.00
_cell.angle_beta   90.00
_cell.angle_gamma   90.00
#
_symmetry.space_group_name_H-M   'P 1'
#
loop_
_entity.id
_entity.type
_entity.pdbx_description
1 polymer ?
#
loop_
_entity_poly.entity_id
_entity_poly.type
_entity_poly.pdbx_seq_one_letter_code
_entity_poly.pdbx_strand_id
1 'polypeptide(L)'
;MNPALDEMRMRMLGRFAEMAVVLAEDLQCAALAAEDTDEKVRLAEAFHRVGRGLRQSLALDAKLEADRHRDGREAELHLAKVGDLRRERRKAEIKGVVEALVWTEKERLDVDPDDAVEALDAILDAEAQAAGFMDTDPQVFIARLCKALKLELISLEGHGPPCAGQPDAPSDLRPAASALSPTPTHPGPRDKPADDGWAGEFDSSA
;
A
#
# COMPACT_ATOMS: atom_id res chain seq x y z
N MET A 1 -2.12 1.83 15.13
CA MET A 1 -3.39 2.56 15.37
C MET A 1 -3.93 2.15 16.73
N ASN A 2 -4.38 3.10 17.57
CA ASN A 2 -4.79 2.78 18.94
C ASN A 2 -6.32 2.57 19.01
N PRO A 3 -6.82 1.33 19.10
CA PRO A 3 -8.26 1.04 19.08
C PRO A 3 -9.02 1.77 20.19
N ALA A 4 -8.38 2.00 21.34
CA ALA A 4 -8.98 2.74 22.45
C ALA A 4 -9.25 4.21 22.11
N LEU A 5 -8.43 4.85 21.25
CA LEU A 5 -8.66 6.22 20.81
C LEU A 5 -9.82 6.32 19.82
N ASP A 6 -9.96 5.35 18.92
CA ASP A 6 -11.08 5.30 17.98
C ASP A 6 -12.41 5.08 18.72
N GLU A 7 -12.46 4.14 19.67
CA GLU A 7 -13.63 3.91 20.53
C GLU A 7 -13.99 5.15 21.37
N MET A 8 -12.98 5.85 21.90
CA MET A 8 -13.20 7.10 22.62
C MET A 8 -13.75 8.18 21.70
N ARG A 9 -13.21 8.33 20.49
CA ARG A 9 -13.71 9.29 19.47
C ARG A 9 -15.16 9.03 19.11
N MET A 10 -15.52 7.77 18.87
CA MET A 10 -16.89 7.37 18.54
C MET A 10 -17.87 7.71 19.66
N ARG A 11 -17.49 7.41 20.91
CA ARG A 11 -18.31 7.80 22.07
C ARG A 11 -18.47 9.30 22.20
N MET A 12 -17.42 10.07 21.99
CA MET A 12 -17.48 11.54 22.03
C MET A 12 -18.37 12.10 20.91
N LEU A 13 -18.24 11.58 19.68
CA LEU A 13 -19.05 12.00 18.54
C LEU A 13 -20.52 11.64 18.73
N GLY A 14 -20.82 10.44 19.24
CA GLY A 14 -22.18 10.02 19.58
C GLY A 14 -22.82 10.94 20.62
N ARG A 15 -22.11 11.22 21.73
CA ARG A 15 -22.57 12.17 22.75
C ARG A 15 -22.78 13.58 22.18
N PHE A 16 -21.89 14.03 21.30
CA PHE A 16 -22.05 15.32 20.62
C PHE A 16 -23.29 15.34 19.72
N ALA A 17 -23.52 14.27 18.95
CA ALA A 17 -24.69 14.14 18.09
C ALA A 17 -25.99 14.18 18.90
N GLU A 18 -26.05 13.47 20.03
CA GLU A 18 -27.20 13.51 20.95
C GLU A 18 -27.46 14.93 21.45
N MET A 19 -26.44 15.63 21.97
CA MET A 19 -26.58 17.01 22.44
C MET A 19 -26.97 17.97 21.31
N ALA A 20 -26.42 17.77 20.11
CA ALA A 20 -26.72 18.60 18.94
C ALA A 20 -28.17 18.41 18.47
N VAL A 21 -28.71 17.20 18.55
CA VAL A 21 -30.13 16.92 18.23
C VAL A 21 -31.04 17.60 19.23
N VAL A 22 -30.79 17.46 20.54
CA VAL A 22 -31.59 18.13 21.58
C VAL A 22 -31.58 19.66 21.38
N LEU A 23 -30.41 20.26 21.15
CA LEU A 23 -30.31 21.69 20.87
C LEU A 23 -31.05 22.09 19.58
N ALA A 24 -31.00 21.25 18.55
CA ALA A 24 -31.67 21.52 17.29
C ALA A 24 -33.21 21.46 17.45
N GLU A 25 -33.73 20.52 18.23
CA GLU A 25 -35.15 20.43 18.60
C GLU A 25 -35.59 21.68 19.39
N ASP A 26 -34.81 22.09 20.39
CA ASP A 26 -35.09 23.29 21.19
C ASP A 26 -35.10 24.56 20.32
N LEU A 27 -34.11 24.72 19.42
CA LEU A 27 -34.05 25.85 18.49
C LEU A 27 -35.25 25.87 17.52
N GLN A 28 -35.70 24.70 17.07
CA GLN A 28 -36.88 24.57 16.23
C GLN A 28 -38.14 24.99 16.99
N CYS A 29 -38.34 24.49 18.21
CA CYS A 29 -39.46 24.86 19.07
C CYS A 29 -39.48 26.37 19.36
N ALA A 30 -38.33 26.96 19.70
CA ALA A 30 -38.19 28.39 19.93
C ALA A 30 -38.51 29.21 18.66
N ALA A 31 -38.01 28.78 17.49
CA ALA A 31 -38.29 29.46 16.23
C ALA A 31 -39.79 29.43 15.87
N LEU A 32 -40.48 28.33 16.17
CA LEU A 32 -41.93 28.21 15.94
C LEU A 32 -42.74 29.08 16.91
N ALA A 33 -42.27 29.24 18.15
CA ALA A 33 -42.93 30.01 19.19
C ALA A 33 -42.70 31.53 19.11
N ALA A 34 -41.61 31.99 18.48
CA ALA A 34 -41.30 33.41 18.34
C ALA A 34 -42.42 34.16 17.60
N GLU A 35 -42.68 35.41 18.01
CA GLU A 35 -43.65 36.28 17.33
C GLU A 35 -42.93 37.23 16.36
N ASP A 36 -41.73 37.69 16.74
CA ASP A 36 -40.87 38.54 15.93
C ASP A 36 -40.25 37.77 14.75
N THR A 37 -40.28 38.37 13.56
CA THR A 37 -39.76 37.75 12.34
C THR A 37 -38.23 37.72 12.35
N ASP A 38 -37.57 38.74 12.87
CA ASP A 38 -36.11 38.79 12.91
C ASP A 38 -35.55 37.74 13.88
N GLU A 39 -36.22 37.52 15.01
CA GLU A 39 -35.90 36.44 15.93
C GLU A 39 -36.04 35.05 15.30
N LYS A 40 -37.12 34.79 14.53
CA LYS A 40 -37.29 33.53 13.79
C LYS A 40 -36.13 33.25 12.85
N VAL A 41 -35.72 34.26 12.08
CA VAL A 41 -34.61 34.12 11.12
C VAL A 41 -33.32 33.74 11.86
N ARG A 42 -33.00 34.43 12.97
CA ARG A 42 -31.79 34.13 13.76
C ARG A 42 -31.79 32.70 14.31
N LEU A 43 -32.93 32.23 14.83
CA LEU A 43 -33.06 30.87 15.38
C LEU A 43 -32.96 29.80 14.28
N ALA A 44 -33.61 30.02 13.13
CA ALA A 44 -33.51 29.13 11.98
C ALA A 44 -32.07 29.04 11.44
N GLU A 45 -31.34 30.16 11.38
CA GLU A 45 -29.93 30.16 10.99
C GLU A 45 -29.04 29.37 11.97
N ALA A 46 -29.27 29.54 13.27
CA ALA A 46 -28.56 28.78 14.30
C ALA A 46 -28.81 27.28 14.15
N PHE A 47 -30.08 26.88 13.97
CA PHE A 47 -30.47 25.50 13.71
C PHE A 47 -29.75 24.92 12.47
N HIS A 48 -29.77 25.64 11.35
CA HIS A 48 -29.10 25.21 10.12
C HIS A 48 -27.58 25.07 10.29
N ARG A 49 -26.95 25.96 11.08
CA ARG A 49 -25.51 25.91 11.36
C ARG A 49 -25.15 24.67 12.18
N VAL A 50 -25.91 24.37 13.24
CA VAL A 50 -25.74 23.14 14.05
C VAL A 50 -25.94 21.91 13.18
N GLY A 51 -27.02 21.85 12.40
CA GLY A 51 -27.32 20.72 11.53
C GLY A 51 -26.25 20.49 10.45
N ARG A 52 -25.70 21.56 9.86
CA ARG A 52 -24.59 21.44 8.91
C ARG A 52 -23.33 20.91 9.57
N GLY A 53 -22.96 21.42 10.75
CA GLY A 53 -21.79 20.95 11.49
C GLY A 53 -21.88 19.46 11.81
N LEU A 54 -23.04 19.01 12.31
CA LEU A 54 -23.27 17.60 12.60
C LEU A 54 -23.14 16.71 11.35
N ARG A 55 -23.79 17.08 10.24
CA ARG A 55 -23.68 16.32 8.98
C ARG A 55 -22.24 16.26 8.48
N GLN A 56 -21.49 17.36 8.57
CA GLN A 56 -20.09 17.41 8.17
C GLN A 56 -19.23 16.47 9.03
N SER A 57 -19.43 16.45 10.35
CA SER A 57 -18.72 15.55 11.25
C SER A 57 -19.03 14.08 10.97
N LEU A 58 -20.30 13.73 10.76
CA LEU A 58 -20.70 12.36 10.41
C LEU A 58 -20.16 11.91 9.05
N ALA A 59 -20.21 12.80 8.05
CA ALA A 59 -19.67 12.52 6.72
C ALA A 59 -18.15 12.32 6.76
N LEU A 60 -17.43 13.11 7.57
CA LEU A 60 -16.00 12.94 7.76
C LEU A 60 -15.67 11.61 8.44
N ASP A 61 -16.42 11.23 9.47
CA ASP A 61 -16.20 9.97 10.17
C ASP A 61 -16.46 8.74 9.27
N ALA A 62 -17.56 8.76 8.50
CA ALA A 62 -17.83 7.74 7.48
C ALA A 62 -16.73 7.66 6.42
N LYS A 63 -16.17 8.81 6.00
CA LYS A 63 -15.02 8.85 5.09
C LYS A 63 -13.79 8.20 5.71
N LEU A 64 -13.45 8.54 6.96
CA LEU A 64 -12.30 7.97 7.67
C LEU A 64 -12.44 6.46 7.86
N GLU A 65 -13.65 5.95 8.10
CA GLU A 65 -13.92 4.52 8.13
C GLU A 65 -13.69 3.84 6.78
N ALA A 66 -14.20 4.42 5.68
CA ALA A 66 -13.97 3.90 4.34
C ALA A 66 -12.48 3.91 3.95
N ASP A 67 -11.74 4.95 4.32
CA ASP A 67 -10.31 5.06 4.08
C ASP A 67 -9.55 3.98 4.86
N ARG A 68 -9.88 3.73 6.14
CA ARG A 68 -9.30 2.63 6.93
C ARG A 68 -9.51 1.26 6.29
N HIS A 69 -10.72 1.00 5.78
CA HIS A 69 -11.00 -0.24 5.07
C HIS A 69 -10.22 -0.36 3.76
N ARG A 70 -9.98 0.75 3.05
CA ARG A 70 -9.16 0.76 1.84
C ARG A 70 -7.71 0.46 2.17
N ASP A 71 -7.14 1.17 3.15
CA ASP A 71 -5.75 0.99 3.59
C ASP A 71 -5.49 -0.45 4.07
N GLY A 72 -6.45 -1.05 4.79
CA GLY A 72 -6.37 -2.46 5.20
C GLY A 72 -6.25 -3.41 4.00
N ARG A 73 -7.11 -3.26 2.99
CA ARG A 73 -7.04 -4.08 1.76
C ARG A 73 -5.75 -3.85 0.98
N GLU A 74 -5.30 -2.61 0.87
CA GLU A 74 -4.05 -2.28 0.16
C GLU A 74 -2.82 -2.87 0.88
N ALA A 75 -2.81 -2.84 2.21
CA ALA A 75 -1.76 -3.46 3.02
C ALA A 75 -1.72 -4.99 2.83
N GLU A 76 -2.88 -5.66 2.85
CA GLU A 76 -2.98 -7.11 2.60
C GLU A 76 -2.46 -7.47 1.20
N LEU A 77 -2.89 -6.74 0.18
CA LEU A 77 -2.42 -6.94 -1.20
C LEU A 77 -0.92 -6.69 -1.33
N HIS A 78 -0.39 -5.68 -0.65
CA HIS A 78 1.04 -5.39 -0.66
C HIS A 78 1.83 -6.51 0.02
N LEU A 79 1.38 -7.01 1.18
CA LEU A 79 2.01 -8.14 1.86
C LEU A 79 1.98 -9.42 1.02
N ALA A 80 0.86 -9.69 0.34
CA ALA A 80 0.75 -10.82 -0.59
C ALA A 80 1.76 -10.70 -1.73
N LYS A 81 1.85 -9.53 -2.39
CA LYS A 81 2.82 -9.27 -3.46
C LYS A 81 4.27 -9.40 -2.99
N VAL A 82 4.60 -8.88 -1.82
CA VAL A 82 5.96 -9.03 -1.25
C VAL A 82 6.26 -10.51 -0.98
N GLY A 83 5.27 -11.28 -0.51
CA GLY A 83 5.37 -12.72 -0.34
C GLY A 83 5.62 -13.46 -1.66
N ASP A 84 4.87 -13.12 -2.71
CA ASP A 84 5.05 -13.67 -4.06
C ASP A 84 6.44 -13.37 -4.61
N LEU A 85 6.87 -12.10 -4.57
CA LEU A 85 8.21 -11.71 -5.04
C LEU A 85 9.32 -12.44 -4.29
N ARG A 86 9.14 -12.68 -2.99
CA ARG A 86 10.11 -13.43 -2.18
C ARG A 86 10.15 -14.91 -2.59
N ARG A 87 9.00 -15.52 -2.88
CA ARG A 87 8.92 -16.89 -3.42
C ARG A 87 9.59 -16.99 -4.79
N GLU A 88 9.27 -16.09 -5.70
CA GLU A 88 9.85 -16.06 -7.05
C GLU A 88 11.36 -15.88 -7.04
N ARG A 89 11.88 -14.98 -6.19
CA ARG A 89 13.33 -14.81 -6.02
C ARG A 89 14.01 -16.10 -5.56
N ARG A 90 13.41 -16.79 -4.59
CA ARG A 90 13.93 -18.04 -4.07
C ARG A 90 13.86 -19.17 -5.11
N LYS A 91 12.76 -19.24 -5.87
CA LYS A 91 12.63 -20.16 -7.02
C LYS A 91 13.75 -19.93 -8.03
N ALA A 92 14.00 -18.68 -8.41
CA ALA A 92 15.05 -18.31 -9.35
C ALA A 92 16.46 -18.67 -8.85
N GLU A 93 16.75 -18.49 -7.55
CA GLU A 93 18.02 -18.88 -6.93
C GLU A 93 18.24 -20.40 -7.02
N ILE A 94 17.25 -21.19 -6.62
CA ILE A 94 17.33 -22.66 -6.67
C ILE A 94 17.43 -23.13 -8.12
N LYS A 95 16.60 -22.57 -9.01
CA LYS A 95 16.60 -22.88 -10.44
C LYS A 95 17.97 -22.67 -11.04
N GLY A 96 18.59 -21.50 -10.83
CA GLY A 96 19.89 -21.18 -11.42
C GLY A 96 21.00 -22.17 -11.02
N VAL A 97 20.99 -22.66 -9.77
CA VAL A 97 21.97 -23.66 -9.32
C VAL A 97 21.73 -25.02 -9.99
N VAL A 98 20.48 -25.48 -10.06
CA VAL A 98 20.15 -26.79 -10.63
C VAL A 98 20.27 -26.78 -12.16
N GLU A 99 19.89 -25.70 -12.83
CA GLU A 99 20.04 -25.52 -14.28
C GLU A 99 21.52 -25.54 -14.69
N ALA A 100 22.39 -24.90 -13.91
CA ALA A 100 23.83 -24.99 -14.12
C ALA A 100 24.35 -26.45 -14.00
N LEU A 101 23.85 -27.21 -13.01
CA LEU A 101 24.20 -28.63 -12.84
C LEU A 101 23.69 -29.50 -13.99
N VAL A 102 22.47 -29.28 -14.46
CA VAL A 102 21.90 -29.97 -15.64
C VAL A 102 22.78 -29.73 -16.85
N TRP A 103 23.21 -28.49 -17.07
CA TRP A 103 24.08 -28.16 -18.21
C TRP A 103 25.47 -28.79 -18.11
N THR A 104 26.06 -28.86 -16.91
CA THR A 104 27.36 -29.51 -16.71
C THR A 104 27.30 -31.03 -16.86
N GLU A 105 26.20 -31.66 -16.47
CA GLU A 105 26.02 -33.13 -16.52
C GLU A 105 25.28 -33.59 -17.78
N LYS A 106 25.02 -32.71 -18.75
CA LYS A 106 24.24 -33.01 -19.97
C LYS A 106 24.76 -34.19 -20.79
N GLU A 107 26.06 -34.49 -20.73
CA GLU A 107 26.65 -35.64 -21.43
C GLU A 107 26.33 -36.98 -20.76
N ARG A 108 25.89 -36.96 -19.49
CA ARG A 108 25.50 -38.15 -18.71
C ARG A 108 24.00 -38.32 -18.59
N LEU A 109 23.22 -37.29 -18.93
CA LEU A 109 21.78 -37.35 -18.92
C LEU A 109 21.29 -38.09 -20.17
N ASP A 110 20.46 -39.12 -19.97
CA ASP A 110 19.72 -39.79 -21.04
C ASP A 110 18.53 -38.95 -21.57
N VAL A 111 18.39 -37.71 -21.08
CA VAL A 111 17.26 -36.81 -21.32
C VAL A 111 17.80 -35.47 -21.83
N ASP A 112 17.07 -34.84 -22.74
CA ASP A 112 17.39 -33.51 -23.24
C ASP A 112 17.49 -32.51 -22.07
N PRO A 113 18.54 -31.66 -21.98
CA PRO A 113 18.62 -30.63 -20.96
C PRO A 113 17.39 -29.72 -20.92
N ASP A 114 16.75 -29.43 -22.05
CA ASP A 114 15.56 -28.58 -22.09
C ASP A 114 14.36 -29.26 -21.40
N ASP A 115 14.16 -30.56 -21.64
CA ASP A 115 13.12 -31.37 -20.97
C ASP A 115 13.39 -31.46 -19.45
N ALA A 116 14.65 -31.56 -19.04
CA ALA A 116 15.05 -31.59 -17.63
C ALA A 116 14.79 -30.25 -16.92
N VAL A 117 15.00 -29.13 -17.61
CA VAL A 117 14.68 -27.78 -17.09
C VAL A 117 13.17 -27.57 -17.00
N GLU A 118 12.39 -28.04 -17.97
CA GLU A 118 10.92 -27.98 -17.89
C GLU A 118 10.38 -28.80 -16.72
N ALA A 119 10.91 -30.01 -16.51
CA ALA A 119 10.58 -30.84 -15.35
C ALA A 119 10.96 -30.16 -14.02
N LEU A 120 12.11 -29.50 -13.97
CA LEU A 120 12.54 -28.72 -12.80
C LEU A 120 11.57 -27.56 -12.51
N ASP A 121 11.15 -26.82 -13.53
CA ASP A 121 10.19 -25.73 -13.40
C ASP A 121 8.86 -26.21 -12.82
N ALA A 122 8.32 -27.32 -13.34
CA ALA A 122 7.08 -27.91 -12.85
C ALA A 122 7.18 -28.34 -11.37
N ILE A 123 8.30 -28.94 -10.95
CA ILE A 123 8.53 -29.33 -9.56
C ILE A 123 8.66 -28.09 -8.67
N LEU A 124 9.39 -27.07 -9.11
CA LEU A 124 9.56 -25.83 -8.38
C LEU A 124 8.24 -25.08 -8.20
N ASP A 125 7.37 -25.06 -9.21
CA ASP A 125 6.05 -24.45 -9.10
C ASP A 125 5.15 -25.19 -8.10
N ALA A 126 5.16 -26.51 -8.12
CA ALA A 126 4.41 -27.32 -7.16
C ALA A 126 4.91 -27.12 -5.72
N GLU A 127 6.24 -27.11 -5.53
CA GLU A 127 6.85 -26.95 -4.21
C GLU A 127 6.77 -25.52 -3.69
N ALA A 128 6.81 -24.49 -4.54
CA ALA A 128 6.66 -23.09 -4.12
C ALA A 128 5.33 -22.80 -3.41
N GLN A 129 4.30 -23.62 -3.68
CA GLN A 129 3.00 -23.57 -3.02
C GLN A 129 2.96 -24.34 -1.69
N ALA A 130 3.98 -25.15 -1.38
CA ALA A 130 4.03 -25.93 -0.15
C ALA A 130 4.39 -25.05 1.06
N ALA A 131 3.72 -25.29 2.20
CA ALA A 131 3.89 -24.48 3.41
C ALA A 131 5.35 -24.44 3.93
N GLY A 132 6.13 -25.51 3.71
CA GLY A 132 7.52 -25.62 4.17
C GLY A 132 8.58 -25.09 3.20
N PHE A 133 8.19 -24.60 2.01
CA PHE A 133 9.14 -24.17 0.98
C PHE A 133 10.06 -23.05 1.47
N MET A 134 9.49 -22.09 2.20
CA MET A 134 10.23 -20.93 2.71
C MET A 134 11.08 -21.23 3.94
N ASP A 135 10.76 -22.29 4.68
CA ASP A 135 11.42 -22.64 5.95
C ASP A 135 12.53 -23.67 5.78
N THR A 136 12.46 -24.46 4.70
CA THR A 136 13.50 -25.45 4.38
C THR A 136 14.80 -24.73 4.01
N ASP A 137 15.95 -25.32 4.31
CA ASP A 137 17.23 -24.78 3.82
C ASP A 137 17.35 -24.95 2.29
N PRO A 138 17.80 -23.92 1.53
CA PRO A 138 17.93 -24.02 0.08
C PRO A 138 18.82 -25.18 -0.39
N GLN A 139 19.89 -25.51 0.32
CA GLN A 139 20.81 -26.59 -0.05
C GLN A 139 20.16 -27.97 0.13
N VAL A 140 19.39 -28.16 1.19
CA VAL A 140 18.59 -29.38 1.40
C VAL A 140 17.58 -29.54 0.27
N PHE A 141 16.99 -28.44 -0.19
CA PHE A 141 16.03 -28.43 -1.27
C PHE A 141 16.68 -28.74 -2.63
N ILE A 142 17.84 -28.14 -2.92
CA ILE A 142 18.65 -28.41 -4.12
C ILE A 142 19.05 -29.90 -4.15
N ALA A 143 19.56 -30.45 -3.05
CA ALA A 143 19.93 -31.87 -2.97
C ALA A 143 18.75 -32.80 -3.25
N ARG A 144 17.56 -32.44 -2.75
CA ARG A 144 16.32 -33.20 -3.01
C ARG A 144 15.89 -33.11 -4.48
N LEU A 145 15.98 -31.94 -5.10
CA LEU A 145 15.69 -31.74 -6.53
C LEU A 145 16.65 -32.52 -7.42
N CYS A 146 17.95 -32.44 -7.16
CA CYS A 146 18.95 -33.19 -7.91
C CYS A 146 18.69 -34.70 -7.82
N LYS A 147 18.32 -35.22 -6.65
CA LYS A 147 17.92 -36.62 -6.50
C LYS A 147 16.66 -36.96 -7.31
N ALA A 148 15.66 -36.09 -7.33
CA ALA A 148 14.43 -36.29 -8.10
C ALA A 148 14.71 -36.31 -9.62
N LEU A 149 15.63 -35.47 -10.08
CA LEU A 149 16.09 -35.40 -11.47
C LEU A 149 17.18 -36.42 -11.81
N LYS A 150 17.56 -37.30 -10.86
CA LYS A 150 18.65 -38.28 -10.98
C LYS A 150 20.01 -37.68 -11.35
N LEU A 151 20.26 -36.44 -10.95
CA LEU A 151 21.55 -35.76 -11.05
C LEU A 151 22.45 -36.22 -9.90
N GLU A 152 23.69 -36.60 -10.18
CA GLU A 152 24.68 -36.84 -9.14
C GLU A 152 25.11 -35.50 -8.54
N LEU A 153 24.82 -35.31 -7.25
CA LEU A 153 25.32 -34.16 -6.52
C LEU A 153 26.82 -34.36 -6.29
N ILE A 154 27.67 -33.79 -7.15
CA ILE A 154 29.06 -33.58 -6.77
C ILE A 154 29.01 -32.58 -5.62
N SER A 155 29.38 -33.02 -4.42
CA SER A 155 29.41 -32.17 -3.22
C SER A 155 30.00 -30.81 -3.60
N LEU A 156 29.21 -29.75 -3.48
CA LEU A 156 29.61 -28.34 -3.62
C LEU A 156 30.57 -27.89 -2.49
N GLU A 157 31.35 -28.81 -1.92
CA GLU A 157 32.47 -28.54 -1.02
C GLU A 157 33.67 -28.08 -1.86
N GLY A 158 33.62 -26.89 -2.46
CA GLY A 158 34.78 -26.41 -3.20
C GLY A 158 34.64 -25.13 -4.03
N HIS A 159 33.44 -24.59 -4.23
CA HIS A 159 33.31 -23.25 -4.81
C HIS A 159 33.12 -22.21 -3.72
N GLY A 160 34.27 -21.75 -3.19
CA GLY A 160 34.33 -20.47 -2.52
C GLY A 160 33.77 -19.37 -3.43
N PRO A 161 33.22 -18.29 -2.85
CA PRO A 161 32.62 -17.21 -3.64
C PRO A 161 33.63 -16.71 -4.69
N PRO A 162 33.20 -16.45 -5.95
CA PRO A 162 34.07 -15.75 -6.89
C PRO A 162 34.49 -14.45 -6.23
N CYS A 163 35.80 -14.25 -6.06
CA CYS A 163 36.39 -13.01 -5.60
C CYS A 163 35.68 -11.86 -6.30
N ALA A 164 34.90 -11.10 -5.55
CA ALA A 164 34.46 -9.79 -5.97
C ALA A 164 35.72 -8.99 -6.30
N GLY A 165 35.94 -8.78 -7.60
CA GLY A 165 36.93 -7.82 -8.06
C GLY A 165 36.66 -6.52 -7.33
N GLN A 166 37.63 -6.12 -6.50
CA GLN A 166 37.67 -4.78 -5.94
C GLN A 166 37.57 -3.80 -7.11
N PRO A 167 36.57 -2.90 -7.14
CA PRO A 167 36.76 -1.69 -7.90
C PRO A 167 37.88 -0.90 -7.22
N ASP A 168 38.96 -0.67 -7.97
CA ASP A 168 40.04 0.22 -7.59
C ASP A 168 39.46 1.54 -7.09
N ALA A 169 39.65 1.81 -5.80
CA ALA A 169 39.41 3.12 -5.22
C ALA A 169 40.69 3.95 -5.40
N PRO A 170 40.69 5.01 -6.22
CA PRO A 170 41.63 6.10 -6.01
C PRO A 170 41.20 6.87 -4.76
N SER A 171 42.00 6.70 -3.72
CA SER A 171 41.99 7.50 -2.50
C SER A 171 42.39 8.93 -2.83
N ASP A 172 41.44 9.86 -2.79
CA ASP A 172 41.73 11.28 -2.53
C ASP A 172 40.98 11.77 -1.30
N LEU A 173 41.77 12.03 -0.26
CA LEU A 173 41.40 12.71 0.95
C LEU A 173 41.27 14.21 0.68
N ARG A 174 40.16 14.86 1.09
CA ARG A 174 40.17 15.81 2.23
C ARG A 174 38.80 16.46 2.49
N PRO A 175 38.57 16.95 3.72
CA PRO A 175 37.24 17.11 4.30
C PRO A 175 36.76 18.56 4.47
N ALA A 176 35.51 18.63 4.93
CA ALA A 176 34.85 19.71 5.68
C ALA A 176 34.30 20.90 4.88
N ALA A 177 32.98 21.04 4.89
CA ALA A 177 32.33 22.07 5.71
C ALA A 177 30.81 21.92 5.65
N SER A 178 30.19 21.95 6.83
CA SER A 178 28.81 22.37 7.04
C SER A 178 28.51 23.64 6.26
N ALA A 179 27.32 23.71 5.65
CA ALA A 179 26.27 24.63 6.07
C ALA A 179 25.17 24.78 5.00
N LEU A 180 23.99 25.14 5.50
CA LEU A 180 22.87 25.80 4.83
C LEU A 180 21.85 24.89 4.15
N SER A 181 20.83 24.57 4.94
CA SER A 181 19.44 24.52 4.47
C SER A 181 19.05 25.84 3.80
N PRO A 182 18.28 25.79 2.70
CA PRO A 182 17.32 26.84 2.40
C PRO A 182 15.91 26.29 2.22
N THR A 183 15.05 26.73 3.14
CA THR A 183 13.70 27.28 2.95
C THR A 183 12.67 26.58 2.05
N PRO A 184 11.45 26.29 2.58
CA PRO A 184 10.32 25.89 1.77
C PRO A 184 9.84 27.09 0.93
N THR A 185 9.81 26.91 -0.39
CA THR A 185 9.24 27.86 -1.34
C THR A 185 7.72 27.97 -1.14
N HIS A 186 7.26 29.15 -0.75
CA HIS A 186 5.85 29.51 -0.71
C HIS A 186 5.24 29.41 -2.12
N PRO A 187 4.08 28.76 -2.32
CA PRO A 187 3.35 28.84 -3.57
C PRO A 187 2.77 30.25 -3.74
N GLY A 188 3.05 30.87 -4.88
CA GLY A 188 2.56 32.20 -5.25
C GLY A 188 1.03 32.27 -5.40
N PRO A 189 0.47 33.49 -5.46
CA PRO A 189 -0.96 33.71 -5.58
C PRO A 189 -1.49 33.18 -6.92
N ARG A 190 -2.60 32.44 -6.86
CA ARG A 190 -3.37 31.97 -8.02
C ARG A 190 -3.79 33.16 -8.88
N ASP A 191 -3.41 33.12 -10.15
CA ASP A 191 -4.07 33.90 -11.19
C ASP A 191 -5.57 33.57 -11.20
N LYS A 192 -6.38 34.61 -11.12
CA LYS A 192 -7.83 34.53 -11.30
C LYS A 192 -8.10 34.08 -12.75
N PRO A 193 -8.87 33.03 -13.01
CA PRO A 193 -9.39 32.80 -14.35
C PRO A 193 -10.30 33.97 -14.74
N ALA A 194 -10.14 34.41 -15.98
CA ALA A 194 -10.97 35.41 -16.61
C ALA A 194 -12.45 35.00 -16.56
N ASP A 195 -13.27 36.02 -16.39
CA ASP A 195 -14.72 36.02 -16.40
C ASP A 195 -15.17 35.68 -17.84
N ASP A 196 -15.32 34.38 -18.14
CA ASP A 196 -15.94 33.93 -19.38
C ASP A 196 -17.45 34.19 -19.27
N GLY A 197 -17.84 35.33 -19.86
CA GLY A 197 -19.20 35.79 -19.99
C GLY A 197 -20.12 34.69 -20.52
N TRP A 198 -21.03 34.25 -19.67
CA TRP A 198 -22.16 33.41 -20.04
C TRP A 198 -23.19 34.29 -20.76
N ALA A 199 -23.02 34.48 -22.07
CA ALA A 199 -24.06 34.97 -22.97
C ALA A 199 -25.01 33.81 -23.27
N GLY A 200 -26.00 33.61 -22.38
CA GLY A 200 -27.13 32.75 -22.65
C GLY A 200 -28.15 33.48 -23.51
N GLU A 201 -28.07 33.30 -24.83
CA GLU A 201 -29.17 33.55 -25.77
C GLU A 201 -30.39 32.71 -25.35
N PHE A 202 -31.42 33.38 -24.83
CA PHE A 202 -32.76 32.84 -24.72
C PHE A 202 -33.39 32.92 -26.11
N ASP A 203 -33.29 31.85 -26.88
CA ASP A 203 -34.09 31.68 -28.09
C ASP A 203 -35.49 31.22 -27.67
N SER A 204 -36.47 32.07 -27.94
CA SER A 204 -37.88 31.87 -27.62
C SER A 204 -38.62 31.76 -28.94
N SER A 205 -38.87 30.54 -29.39
CA SER A 205 -39.79 30.23 -30.50
C SER A 205 -40.11 28.75 -30.54
N ALA A 206 -41.30 28.38 -30.03
CA ALA A 206 -42.30 27.50 -30.64
C ALA A 206 -43.34 27.07 -29.60
#